data_AF-A0A1C6QM47-F1
#
_entry.id   AF-A0A1C6QM47-F1
#
_cell.length_a   1.000
_cell.length_b   1.000
_cell.length_c   1.000
_cell.angle_alpha   90.00
_cell.angle_beta   90.00
_cell.angle_gamma   90.00
#
_symmetry.space_group_name_H-M   'P 1'
#
loop_
_entity.id
_entity.type
_entity.pdbx_description
1 polymer ?
#
loop_
_entity_poly.entity_id
_entity_poly.type
_entity_poly.pdbx_seq_one_letter_code
_entity_poly.pdbx_strand_id
1 'polypeptide(L)'
;MSFRQKYLYGEEPIEINAGRRTVRLTVENTGDRAIQIGSHYHFFEVNSALSFDRQRALGMHLNIPAGTSVRVEPGGTREVELCEYAGTGRLVGFSGLLNGSLVSHPAKVEAVRKAIERGFAGARNSAQAETDEEASPERKKPDRKSPDRTAKKSEEKTEKTEKAETAKKPGPKASQRKSSQNKSAKPKSSQQKKGSR
;
A
#
# COMPACT_ATOMS: atom_id res chain seq x y z
N MET A 1 23.47 -46.06 -11.84
CA MET A 1 22.43 -45.16 -12.39
C MET A 1 22.24 -44.01 -11.42
N SER A 2 22.51 -42.77 -11.83
CA SER A 2 22.27 -41.59 -10.99
C SER A 2 20.83 -41.12 -11.20
N PHE A 3 19.99 -41.26 -10.18
CA PHE A 3 18.69 -40.60 -10.16
C PHE A 3 18.92 -39.11 -9.90
N ARG A 4 18.81 -38.29 -10.94
CA ARG A 4 18.65 -36.84 -10.75
C ARG A 4 17.21 -36.60 -10.33
N GLN A 5 17.02 -36.00 -9.15
CA GLN A 5 15.71 -35.54 -8.74
C GLN A 5 15.16 -34.58 -9.79
N LYS A 6 13.92 -34.84 -10.23
CA LYS A 6 13.18 -34.01 -11.17
C LYS A 6 12.05 -33.33 -10.42
N TYR A 7 11.98 -32.01 -10.52
CA TYR A 7 10.82 -31.26 -10.08
C TYR A 7 9.76 -31.28 -11.19
N LEU A 8 8.50 -31.51 -10.80
CA LEU A 8 7.34 -31.36 -11.65
C LEU A 8 6.59 -30.12 -11.17
N TYR A 9 6.46 -29.11 -12.04
CA TYR A 9 5.80 -27.85 -11.73
C TYR A 9 4.39 -27.83 -12.35
N GLY A 10 3.48 -27.04 -11.76
CA GLY A 10 2.25 -26.65 -12.44
C GLY A 10 2.55 -25.62 -13.54
N GLU A 11 1.66 -25.51 -14.53
CA GLU A 11 1.82 -24.56 -15.63
C GLU A 11 1.33 -23.15 -15.27
N GLU A 12 0.52 -23.03 -14.22
CA GLU A 12 -0.09 -21.76 -13.83
C GLU A 12 0.90 -20.85 -13.09
N PRO A 13 0.88 -19.54 -13.38
CA PRO A 13 1.68 -18.57 -12.64
C PRO A 13 1.20 -18.46 -11.19
N ILE A 14 2.14 -18.18 -10.29
CA ILE A 14 1.84 -17.96 -8.87
C ILE A 14 1.64 -16.46 -8.65
N GLU A 15 0.44 -16.06 -8.24
CA GLU A 15 0.18 -14.70 -7.79
C GLU A 15 0.89 -14.44 -6.44
N ILE A 16 1.65 -13.35 -6.38
CA ILE A 16 2.35 -12.93 -5.16
C ILE A 16 1.65 -11.73 -4.54
N ASN A 17 1.74 -11.59 -3.22
CA ASN A 17 1.19 -10.45 -2.46
C ASN A 17 -0.32 -10.20 -2.68
N ALA A 18 -1.08 -11.26 -3.01
CA ALA A 18 -2.50 -11.20 -3.27
C ALA A 18 -3.30 -10.56 -2.12
N GLY A 19 -4.34 -9.81 -2.47
CA GLY A 19 -5.27 -9.18 -1.52
C GLY A 19 -4.71 -8.00 -0.72
N ARG A 20 -3.52 -7.48 -1.10
CA ARG A 20 -2.93 -6.30 -0.45
C ARG A 20 -3.22 -5.03 -1.24
N ARG A 21 -3.32 -3.90 -0.55
CA ARG A 21 -3.39 -2.59 -1.21
C ARG A 21 -2.07 -2.35 -1.95
N THR A 22 -2.19 -1.92 -3.20
CA THR A 22 -1.05 -1.50 -4.02
C THR A 22 -1.11 -0.02 -4.37
N VAL A 23 0.05 0.55 -4.72
CA VAL A 23 0.14 1.89 -5.27
C VAL A 23 1.26 1.93 -6.31
N ARG A 24 1.04 2.62 -7.43
CA ARG A 24 2.08 2.90 -8.41
C ARG A 24 2.65 4.29 -8.18
N LEU A 25 3.98 4.38 -8.18
CA LEU A 25 4.71 5.62 -8.00
C LEU A 25 5.82 5.73 -9.04
N THR A 26 5.98 6.94 -9.57
CA THR A 26 7.14 7.31 -10.38
C THR A 26 8.26 7.74 -9.45
N VAL A 27 9.42 7.10 -9.57
CA VAL A 27 10.59 7.33 -8.72
C VAL A 27 11.73 7.84 -9.58
N GLU A 28 12.26 9.00 -9.22
CA GLU A 28 13.40 9.62 -9.89
C GLU A 28 14.63 9.58 -8.98
N ASN A 29 15.78 9.23 -9.54
CA ASN A 29 17.05 9.31 -8.82
C ASN A 29 17.75 10.62 -9.12
N THR A 30 17.72 11.55 -8.18
CA THR A 30 18.38 12.86 -8.30
C THR A 30 19.85 12.82 -7.90
N GLY A 31 20.37 11.64 -7.53
CA GLY A 31 21.77 11.43 -7.16
C GLY A 31 22.66 11.14 -8.36
N ASP A 32 23.97 11.11 -8.10
CA ASP A 32 25.04 10.81 -9.06
C ASP A 32 25.41 9.31 -9.11
N ARG A 33 24.80 8.49 -8.24
CA ARG A 33 25.07 7.06 -8.10
C ARG A 33 23.82 6.23 -8.30
N ALA A 34 23.99 5.04 -8.85
CA ALA A 34 22.89 4.10 -9.00
C ALA A 34 22.41 3.57 -7.65
N ILE A 35 21.11 3.40 -7.52
CA ILE A 35 20.45 2.95 -6.29
C ILE A 35 19.67 1.67 -6.58
N GLN A 36 19.85 0.66 -5.73
CA GLN A 36 19.17 -0.62 -5.82
C GLN A 36 18.36 -0.87 -4.54
N ILE A 37 17.06 -1.11 -4.70
CA ILE A 37 16.10 -1.27 -3.60
C ILE A 37 15.59 -2.71 -3.60
N GLY A 38 15.74 -3.41 -2.48
CA GLY A 38 15.26 -4.78 -2.32
C GLY A 38 13.74 -4.87 -2.11
N SER A 39 13.17 -6.03 -2.43
CA SER A 39 11.73 -6.33 -2.36
C SER A 39 11.04 -5.96 -1.02
N HIS A 40 11.71 -6.17 0.11
CA HIS A 40 11.14 -6.00 1.46
C HIS A 40 11.73 -4.81 2.22
N TYR A 41 12.37 -3.86 1.53
CA TYR A 41 12.81 -2.62 2.15
C TYR A 41 11.63 -1.65 2.31
N HIS A 42 11.51 -0.98 3.46
CA HIS A 42 10.41 -0.03 3.69
C HIS A 42 10.57 1.17 2.76
N PHE A 43 9.68 1.26 1.77
CA PHE A 43 9.91 2.12 0.61
C PHE A 43 9.95 3.61 0.98
N PHE A 44 9.19 4.03 1.99
CA PHE A 44 9.28 5.37 2.58
C PHE A 44 10.70 5.76 3.03
N GLU A 45 11.50 4.80 3.48
CA GLU A 45 12.81 5.01 4.10
C GLU A 45 13.99 4.79 3.15
N VAL A 46 13.74 4.55 1.85
CA VAL A 46 14.81 4.39 0.86
C VAL A 46 15.63 5.67 0.73
N ASN A 47 16.81 5.54 0.13
CA ASN A 47 17.79 6.61 -0.06
C ASN A 47 17.16 7.99 -0.33
N SER A 48 17.63 9.01 0.37
CA SER A 48 17.11 10.39 0.32
C SER A 48 17.22 11.03 -1.06
N ALA A 49 18.13 10.56 -1.92
CA ALA A 49 18.28 11.00 -3.31
C ALA A 49 17.18 10.49 -4.25
N LEU A 50 16.31 9.58 -3.80
CA LEU A 50 15.14 9.18 -4.58
C LEU A 50 13.98 10.14 -4.32
N SER A 51 13.51 10.80 -5.38
CA SER A 51 12.36 11.70 -5.35
C SER A 51 11.10 10.97 -5.78
N PHE A 52 10.10 10.93 -4.91
CA PHE A 52 8.76 10.37 -5.14
C PHE A 52 7.82 10.81 -4.00
N ASP A 53 6.52 10.55 -4.12
CA ASP A 53 5.58 10.79 -3.01
C ASP A 53 5.83 9.80 -1.87
N ARG A 54 6.60 10.24 -0.87
CA ARG A 54 6.97 9.40 0.26
C ARG A 54 5.78 9.06 1.13
N GLN A 55 4.83 9.98 1.31
CA GLN A 55 3.72 9.73 2.21
C GLN A 55 2.82 8.59 1.71
N ARG A 56 2.63 8.49 0.38
CA ARG A 56 1.94 7.36 -0.24
C ARG A 56 2.68 6.02 -0.09
N ALA A 57 4.00 6.04 0.09
CA ALA A 57 4.84 4.85 0.27
C ALA A 57 4.98 4.40 1.74
N LEU A 58 4.38 5.12 2.70
CA LEU A 58 4.48 4.80 4.12
C LEU A 58 3.80 3.46 4.42
N GLY A 59 4.56 2.53 5.01
CA GLY A 59 4.10 1.17 5.30
C GLY A 59 4.04 0.26 4.07
N MET A 60 4.75 0.59 2.99
CA MET A 60 4.76 -0.19 1.76
C MET A 60 6.17 -0.68 1.39
N HIS A 61 6.23 -1.74 0.59
CA HIS A 61 7.45 -2.30 0.00
C HIS A 61 7.22 -2.66 -1.47
N LEU A 62 8.28 -2.95 -2.23
CA LEU A 62 8.15 -3.25 -3.66
C LEU A 62 7.29 -4.50 -3.89
N ASN A 63 6.32 -4.40 -4.79
CA ASN A 63 5.48 -5.52 -5.21
C ASN A 63 6.19 -6.38 -6.27
N ILE A 64 7.30 -7.00 -5.88
CA ILE A 64 8.14 -7.84 -6.73
C ILE A 64 8.47 -9.16 -6.01
N PRO A 65 8.96 -10.19 -6.72
CA PRO A 65 9.32 -11.46 -6.09
C PRO A 65 10.30 -11.28 -4.93
N ALA A 66 10.12 -12.05 -3.85
CA ALA A 66 10.98 -11.98 -2.68
C ALA A 66 12.44 -12.24 -3.04
N GLY A 67 13.36 -11.48 -2.42
CA GLY A 67 14.79 -11.56 -2.70
C GLY A 67 15.25 -10.80 -3.97
N THR A 68 14.34 -10.28 -4.79
CA THR A 68 14.69 -9.44 -5.95
C THR A 68 14.76 -7.95 -5.58
N SER A 69 15.14 -7.12 -6.55
CA SER A 69 15.35 -5.68 -6.36
C SER A 69 15.09 -4.87 -7.62
N VAL A 70 14.75 -3.60 -7.44
CA VAL A 70 14.68 -2.60 -8.52
C VAL A 70 15.91 -1.72 -8.49
N ARG A 71 16.50 -1.47 -9.67
CA ARG A 71 17.62 -0.55 -9.86
C ARG A 71 17.15 0.71 -10.58
N VAL A 72 17.59 1.86 -10.08
CA VAL A 72 17.38 3.19 -10.67
C VAL A 72 18.75 3.82 -10.92
N GLU A 73 19.05 4.11 -12.19
CA GLU A 73 20.30 4.75 -12.59
C GLU A 73 20.35 6.22 -12.16
N PRO A 74 21.54 6.85 -12.08
CA PRO A 74 21.67 8.29 -11.82
C PRO A 74 20.87 9.12 -12.84
N GLY A 75 20.08 10.10 -12.40
CA GLY A 75 19.20 10.92 -13.25
C GLY A 75 18.05 10.15 -13.90
N GLY A 76 17.92 8.86 -13.63
CA GLY A 76 16.90 8.00 -14.22
C GLY A 76 15.58 8.07 -13.47
N THR A 77 14.50 7.81 -14.20
CA THR A 77 13.15 7.66 -13.67
C THR A 77 12.65 6.23 -13.88
N ARG A 78 11.91 5.70 -12.91
CA ARG A 78 11.31 4.37 -12.99
C ARG A 78 9.95 4.34 -12.31
N GLU A 79 8.97 3.76 -12.98
CA GLU A 79 7.70 3.42 -12.35
C GLU A 79 7.85 2.13 -11.54
N VAL A 80 7.36 2.16 -10.31
CA VAL A 80 7.35 1.00 -9.41
C VAL A 80 5.96 0.80 -8.83
N GLU A 81 5.61 -0.46 -8.63
CA GLU A 81 4.41 -0.82 -7.87
C GLU A 81 4.84 -1.26 -6.47
N LEU A 82 4.15 -0.71 -5.46
CA LEU A 82 4.35 -1.04 -4.06
C LEU A 82 3.13 -1.79 -3.54
N CYS A 83 3.32 -2.67 -2.56
CA CYS A 83 2.26 -3.30 -1.79
C CYS A 83 2.47 -3.06 -0.28
N GLU A 84 1.37 -3.07 0.48
CA GLU A 84 1.44 -2.86 1.93
C GLU A 84 2.15 -4.01 2.67
N TYR A 85 2.84 -3.66 3.75
CA TYR A 85 3.28 -4.66 4.72
C TYR A 85 2.08 -5.33 5.40
N ALA A 86 2.17 -6.64 5.55
CA ALA A 86 1.25 -7.42 6.37
C ALA A 86 1.80 -7.63 7.80
N GLY A 87 1.10 -8.44 8.59
CA GLY A 87 1.52 -8.79 9.94
C GLY A 87 1.18 -7.71 10.98
N THR A 88 2.03 -7.55 12.00
CA THR A 88 1.78 -6.63 13.13
C THR A 88 1.93 -5.15 12.78
N GLY A 89 2.44 -4.84 11.58
CA GLY A 89 2.71 -3.48 11.15
C GLY A 89 3.82 -2.78 11.94
N ARG A 90 4.72 -3.53 12.60
CA ARG A 90 5.87 -2.97 13.32
C ARG A 90 7.11 -2.98 12.41
N LEU A 91 7.64 -1.80 12.10
CA LEU A 91 8.81 -1.61 11.24
C LEU A 91 9.96 -0.98 12.03
N VAL A 92 11.13 -1.60 12.00
CA VAL A 92 12.32 -1.22 12.81
C VAL A 92 13.58 -1.37 11.96
N GLY A 93 14.54 -0.45 12.12
CA GLY A 93 15.79 -0.46 11.36
C GLY A 93 15.77 0.56 10.23
N PHE A 94 15.92 0.10 8.98
CA PHE A 94 15.92 0.91 7.75
C PHE A 94 16.75 2.20 7.89
N SER A 95 16.16 3.37 7.64
CA SER A 95 16.79 4.69 7.84
C SER A 95 16.43 5.30 9.21
N GLY A 96 15.76 4.53 10.06
CA GLY A 96 15.35 4.90 11.41
C GLY A 96 14.32 6.03 11.45
N LEU A 97 13.53 6.20 10.39
CA LEU A 97 12.50 7.24 10.33
C LEU A 97 11.28 6.84 11.16
N LEU A 98 10.76 5.62 10.96
CA LEU A 98 9.54 5.15 11.62
C LEU A 98 9.81 4.47 12.98
N ASN A 99 10.67 3.45 13.02
CA ASN A 99 11.02 2.68 14.23
C ASN A 99 9.82 2.41 15.18
N GLY A 100 8.71 1.96 14.61
CA GLY A 100 7.43 1.99 15.30
C GLY A 100 6.33 1.19 14.62
N SER A 101 5.10 1.35 15.09
CA SER A 101 3.93 0.69 14.52
C SER A 101 3.24 1.60 13.50
N LEU A 102 2.86 1.02 12.37
CA LEU A 102 1.98 1.60 11.35
C LEU A 102 0.55 1.82 11.84
N VAL A 103 0.17 1.34 13.03
CA VAL A 103 -1.14 1.66 13.63
C VAL A 103 -1.06 2.96 14.44
N SER A 104 0.13 3.32 14.93
CA SER A 104 0.34 4.53 15.72
C SER A 104 0.38 5.76 14.82
N HIS A 105 -0.68 6.59 14.87
CA HIS A 105 -0.71 7.86 14.17
C HIS A 105 0.45 8.79 14.58
N PRO A 106 0.78 8.97 15.88
CA PRO A 106 1.94 9.76 16.28
C PRO A 106 3.26 9.29 15.65
N ALA A 107 3.47 7.97 15.55
CA ALA A 107 4.69 7.42 14.96
C ALA A 107 4.80 7.75 13.46
N LYS A 108 3.68 7.73 12.72
CA LYS A 108 3.66 8.11 11.30
C LYS A 108 4.01 9.59 11.12
N VAL A 109 3.40 10.45 11.93
CA VAL A 109 3.64 11.91 11.88
C VAL A 109 5.11 12.21 12.18
N GLU A 110 5.68 11.57 13.21
CA GLU A 110 7.09 11.72 13.54
C GLU A 110 8.00 11.21 12.42
N ALA A 111 7.66 10.11 11.76
CA ALA A 111 8.41 9.57 10.64
C ALA A 111 8.47 10.56 9.46
N VAL A 112 7.33 11.16 9.09
CA VAL A 112 7.24 12.20 8.05
C VAL A 112 8.06 13.43 8.46
N ARG A 113 7.94 13.88 9.71
CA ARG A 113 8.73 15.00 10.23
C ARG A 113 10.23 14.75 10.09
N LYS A 114 10.70 13.57 10.52
CA LYS A 114 12.11 13.17 10.39
C LYS A 114 12.56 13.09 8.95
N ALA A 115 11.72 12.60 8.04
CA ALA A 115 12.03 12.56 6.60
C ALA A 115 12.28 13.97 6.04
N ILE A 116 11.43 14.93 6.42
CA ILE A 116 11.58 16.33 6.02
C ILE A 116 12.84 16.95 6.63
N GLU A 117 13.06 16.78 7.94
CA GLU A 117 14.22 17.33 8.66
C GLU A 117 15.55 16.79 8.11
N ARG A 118 15.57 15.51 7.70
CA ARG A 118 16.77 14.85 7.16
C ARG A 118 16.91 14.99 5.63
N GLY A 119 16.03 15.76 4.97
CA GLY A 119 16.16 16.08 3.55
C GLY A 119 15.87 14.91 2.60
N PHE A 120 14.96 14.00 2.95
CA PHE A 120 14.51 12.97 2.02
C PHE A 120 13.66 13.59 0.90
N ALA A 121 14.10 13.46 -0.35
CA ALA A 121 13.43 14.07 -1.51
C ALA A 121 11.97 13.58 -1.63
N GLY A 122 11.04 14.50 -1.88
CA GLY A 122 9.60 14.20 -1.99
C GLY A 122 8.85 14.01 -0.66
N ALA A 123 9.48 14.25 0.50
CA ALA A 123 8.80 14.15 1.80
C ALA A 123 7.74 15.23 2.07
N ARG A 124 7.79 16.38 1.39
CA ARG A 124 6.90 17.54 1.61
C ARG A 124 5.62 17.53 0.77
N ASN A 125 5.55 16.76 -0.32
CA ASN A 125 4.68 17.08 -1.46
C ASN A 125 3.24 16.50 -1.42
N SER A 126 2.75 15.98 -0.30
CA SER A 126 1.43 15.32 -0.29
C SER A 126 0.23 16.28 -0.23
N ALA A 127 0.42 17.55 0.10
CA ALA A 127 -0.69 18.49 0.31
C ALA A 127 -1.17 19.21 -0.96
N GLN A 128 -0.46 19.10 -2.08
CA GLN A 128 -0.76 19.85 -3.31
C GLN A 128 -1.41 19.01 -4.42
N ALA A 129 -1.41 17.68 -4.32
CA ALA A 129 -1.93 16.83 -5.40
C ALA A 129 -3.47 16.69 -5.43
N GLU A 130 -4.17 17.08 -4.37
CA GLU A 130 -5.64 16.98 -4.29
C GLU A 130 -6.37 18.29 -4.67
N THR A 131 -5.66 19.39 -4.95
CA THR A 131 -6.27 20.70 -5.27
C THR A 131 -6.33 21.04 -6.76
N ASP A 132 -5.67 20.28 -7.62
CA ASP A 132 -5.45 20.68 -9.02
C ASP A 132 -6.41 20.01 -10.04
N GLU A 133 -7.29 19.09 -9.61
CA GLU A 133 -8.21 18.38 -10.53
C GLU A 133 -9.64 18.94 -10.62
N GLU A 134 -10.03 19.95 -9.82
CA GLU A 134 -11.43 20.43 -9.77
C GLU A 134 -11.67 21.89 -10.19
N ALA A 135 -10.80 22.48 -11.01
CA ALA A 135 -11.01 23.82 -11.57
C ALA A 135 -10.81 23.90 -13.10
N SER A 136 -11.80 23.41 -13.85
CA SER A 136 -12.12 23.92 -15.19
C SER A 136 -13.55 23.56 -15.63
N PRO A 137 -14.46 24.54 -15.74
CA PRO A 137 -15.66 24.40 -16.54
C PRO A 137 -15.52 25.26 -17.82
N GLU A 138 -15.02 24.69 -18.92
CA GLU A 138 -15.21 25.30 -20.23
C GLU A 138 -16.60 24.95 -20.79
N ARG A 139 -17.56 25.87 -20.58
CA ARG A 139 -18.82 25.90 -21.32
C ARG A 139 -18.55 26.45 -22.73
N LYS A 140 -18.39 25.58 -23.73
CA LYS A 140 -18.53 25.97 -25.14
C LYS A 140 -20.02 26.17 -25.48
N LYS A 141 -20.42 27.43 -25.71
CA LYS A 141 -21.65 27.76 -26.45
C LYS A 141 -21.40 27.50 -27.94
N PRO A 142 -22.29 26.83 -28.68
CA PRO A 142 -22.32 26.95 -30.13
C PRO A 142 -23.40 27.95 -30.58
N ASP A 143 -23.05 28.61 -31.68
CA ASP A 143 -23.68 29.75 -32.31
C ASP A 143 -25.13 29.56 -32.77
N ARG A 144 -25.89 30.67 -32.73
CA ARG A 144 -27.16 30.83 -33.41
C ARG A 144 -26.94 30.91 -34.93
N LYS A 145 -27.53 29.97 -35.67
CA LYS A 145 -27.90 30.17 -37.09
C LYS A 145 -29.26 29.50 -37.36
N SER A 146 -30.27 30.31 -37.67
CA SER A 146 -31.44 29.94 -38.49
C SER A 146 -31.30 30.63 -39.84
N PRO A 147 -31.99 30.26 -40.94
CA PRO A 147 -33.18 29.39 -41.10
C PRO A 147 -32.87 28.21 -42.08
N ASP A 148 -33.71 27.20 -42.35
CA ASP A 148 -35.04 27.23 -42.97
C ASP A 148 -35.73 25.84 -42.91
N ARG A 149 -37.04 25.86 -43.13
CA ARG A 149 -38.07 24.81 -43.12
C ARG A 149 -37.72 23.50 -43.84
N THR A 150 -38.07 22.34 -43.25
CA THR A 150 -39.10 21.38 -43.73
C THR A 150 -39.23 20.16 -42.80
N ALA A 151 -40.31 19.39 -42.99
CA ALA A 151 -41.08 18.63 -42.01
C ALA A 151 -40.71 17.12 -41.83
N LYS A 152 -41.51 16.47 -40.93
CA LYS A 152 -41.66 15.04 -40.55
C LYS A 152 -40.83 14.60 -39.32
N LYS A 153 -41.40 14.32 -38.14
CA LYS A 153 -42.49 13.40 -37.67
C LYS A 153 -42.07 11.93 -37.58
N SER A 154 -41.81 11.48 -36.34
CA SER A 154 -42.10 10.16 -35.70
C SER A 154 -41.11 10.00 -34.52
N GLU A 155 -41.47 10.06 -33.22
CA GLU A 155 -42.22 9.06 -32.43
C GLU A 155 -41.80 7.62 -32.81
N GLU A 156 -41.39 6.71 -31.94
CA GLU A 156 -41.72 6.50 -30.54
C GLU A 156 -40.89 5.30 -30.02
N LYS A 157 -40.71 5.26 -28.69
CA LYS A 157 -40.84 4.07 -27.81
C LYS A 157 -40.07 2.77 -28.10
N THR A 158 -39.60 1.99 -27.14
CA THR A 158 -39.42 1.96 -25.67
C THR A 158 -39.23 0.48 -25.38
N GLU A 159 -38.50 0.16 -24.30
CA GLU A 159 -38.81 -0.89 -23.32
C GLU A 159 -38.94 -2.34 -23.83
N LYS A 160 -38.54 -3.37 -23.09
CA LYS A 160 -38.71 -3.61 -21.65
C LYS A 160 -37.68 -4.69 -21.28
N THR A 161 -36.96 -4.62 -20.16
CA THR A 161 -37.42 -4.97 -18.80
C THR A 161 -38.01 -6.39 -18.77
N GLU A 162 -37.52 -7.34 -17.97
CA GLU A 162 -37.77 -7.47 -16.53
C GLU A 162 -37.04 -8.72 -16.00
N LYS A 163 -36.34 -8.59 -14.86
CA LYS A 163 -36.68 -9.11 -13.50
C LYS A 163 -36.15 -10.54 -13.24
N ALA A 164 -35.26 -10.71 -12.27
CA ALA A 164 -35.50 -10.75 -10.80
C ALA A 164 -36.21 -12.06 -10.42
N GLU A 165 -35.66 -12.88 -9.53
CA GLU A 165 -35.92 -12.90 -8.08
C GLU A 165 -35.57 -14.33 -7.59
N THR A 166 -35.32 -14.74 -6.33
CA THR A 166 -34.92 -14.18 -5.03
C THR A 166 -34.80 -15.40 -4.09
N ALA A 167 -33.98 -15.30 -3.03
CA ALA A 167 -34.14 -15.94 -1.69
C ALA A 167 -33.94 -17.48 -1.57
N LYS A 168 -33.53 -18.09 -0.45
CA LYS A 168 -33.62 -17.72 0.98
C LYS A 168 -32.70 -18.64 1.84
N LYS A 169 -32.07 -18.09 2.89
CA LYS A 169 -31.54 -18.83 4.07
C LYS A 169 -32.67 -19.18 5.06
N PRO A 170 -32.46 -20.05 6.07
CA PRO A 170 -32.06 -19.56 7.42
C PRO A 170 -31.11 -20.50 8.21
N GLY A 171 -30.38 -19.96 9.20
CA GLY A 171 -29.76 -20.73 10.33
C GLY A 171 -30.76 -20.88 11.49
N PRO A 172 -30.38 -20.93 12.80
CA PRO A 172 -29.09 -21.21 13.47
C PRO A 172 -29.24 -22.21 14.67
N LYS A 173 -28.17 -22.53 15.44
CA LYS A 173 -28.24 -22.69 16.92
C LYS A 173 -26.87 -22.91 17.60
N ALA A 174 -26.77 -22.30 18.78
CA ALA A 174 -25.64 -22.27 19.71
C ALA A 174 -25.63 -23.47 20.69
N SER A 175 -24.47 -23.74 21.32
CA SER A 175 -24.42 -24.40 22.64
C SER A 175 -23.17 -23.97 23.42
N GLN A 176 -23.41 -23.47 24.63
CA GLN A 176 -22.44 -23.15 25.68
C GLN A 176 -22.13 -24.38 26.56
N ARG A 177 -20.94 -24.42 27.18
CA ARG A 177 -20.61 -25.00 28.51
C ARG A 177 -19.21 -24.47 28.89
N LYS A 178 -19.04 -23.57 29.89
CA LYS A 178 -18.71 -23.83 31.33
C LYS A 178 -17.70 -25.00 31.49
N SER A 179 -16.61 -24.97 32.25
CA SER A 179 -16.12 -24.17 33.38
C SER A 179 -14.81 -24.82 33.86
N SER A 180 -13.80 -24.08 34.35
CA SER A 180 -13.04 -24.43 35.57
C SER A 180 -11.86 -23.50 35.80
N GLN A 181 -11.91 -22.80 36.93
CA GLN A 181 -10.75 -22.24 37.63
C GLN A 181 -9.82 -23.37 38.08
N ASN A 182 -8.50 -23.14 38.07
CA ASN A 182 -7.68 -23.59 39.20
C ASN A 182 -6.50 -22.65 39.46
N LYS A 183 -6.20 -22.51 40.76
CA LYS A 183 -5.36 -21.49 41.39
C LYS A 183 -3.87 -21.86 41.42
N SER A 184 -3.06 -20.81 41.61
CA SER A 184 -1.89 -20.72 42.51
C SER A 184 -0.66 -21.61 42.29
N ALA A 185 0.50 -20.98 42.09
CA ALA A 185 1.61 -21.01 43.06
C ALA A 185 2.75 -20.04 42.65
N LYS A 186 3.18 -19.22 43.60
CA LYS A 186 4.40 -18.40 43.62
C LYS A 186 5.05 -18.63 44.99
N PRO A 187 6.37 -18.80 45.08
CA PRO A 187 7.15 -18.01 46.04
C PRO A 187 8.46 -17.50 45.38
N LYS A 188 8.93 -16.24 45.60
CA LYS A 188 9.83 -15.77 46.69
C LYS A 188 10.96 -16.78 46.98
N SER A 189 12.26 -16.48 47.10
CA SER A 189 13.09 -15.28 47.18
C SER A 189 14.52 -15.79 47.46
N SER A 190 15.58 -15.19 46.92
CA SER A 190 16.86 -15.14 47.66
C SER A 190 17.72 -13.97 47.21
N GLN A 191 18.18 -13.23 48.22
CA GLN A 191 19.14 -12.13 48.17
C GLN A 191 20.56 -12.67 48.27
N GLN A 192 21.52 -11.97 47.66
CA GLN A 192 22.91 -11.75 48.11
C GLN A 192 23.50 -10.76 47.09
N LYS A 193 23.73 -9.46 47.33
CA LYS A 193 24.55 -8.73 48.33
C LYS A 193 26.02 -9.15 48.37
N LYS A 194 26.88 -8.13 48.17
CA LYS A 194 28.36 -8.02 48.27
C LYS A 194 29.07 -8.12 46.90
N GLY A 195 29.98 -7.21 46.51
CA GLY A 195 30.61 -6.16 47.28
C GLY A 195 31.33 -5.12 46.41
N SER A 196 31.57 -4.00 47.07
CA SER A 196 32.44 -2.89 46.69
C SER A 196 33.90 -3.31 46.55
N ARG A 197 34.57 -2.79 45.53
CA ARG A 197 35.84 -2.04 45.63
C ARG A 197 36.05 -1.27 44.34
#